data_AF-A0A8I6AAJ7-F1
#
_entry.id   AF-A0A8I6AAJ7-F1
#
_cell.length_a   1.000
_cell.length_b   1.000
_cell.length_c   1.000
_cell.angle_alpha   90.00
_cell.angle_beta   90.00
_cell.angle_gamma   90.00
#
_symmetry.space_group_name_H-M   'P 1'
#
loop_
_entity.id
_entity.type
_entity.pdbx_description
1 polymer ?
#
loop_
_entity_poly.entity_id
_entity_poly.type
_entity_poly.pdbx_seq_one_letter_code
_entity_poly.pdbx_strand_id
1 'polypeptide(L)'
;MADKLPTEFDVVIIGTGLPESILAAACSRSGQRVLHVDSRSYYGGNWASFSFTGLLSWLKDYQQNHDSEGDVTGTWQDLIDETEEAIALCKKDETIQHTEVFCYASQDVEDSMQETDPLQKSPSPEASATPADSLDTASLPKERHSEDCTSYEAPSRRTEGSDGAVSLSSADAQDSLEKEKFCGDETGMHTVSDGEEGEHKLAAEDNVGQPKRNTITYSQMVKESRTFNIDLVSKLLYSQGSLIDLLIKSNVSRYAEFKNVTRILAFREGKVEQVPCSRADVFNSKELTMVEKRMLMKFLTFCLDYEQHSDEYQDFKQCSFSDYLKTKKLTPNLQHFILHSIAMSSDSSCTTLDGLQATKNFLRCLGRFGNTPFIFPLYGQGEIPQCFCRMCAVFGGVYCLRHKVQCLVVDRDSGRCKGIIDGFGQRISANYFIVEDSYLSKEMCSNIQYKQISRAVLITDQSILKTDSDQQISILVVPPLEPGTASVRVMELCSSTMTCMKDSYLVHLTCFSSKTAREDLEPVVKQLFIPFAEAEADKEELRKPRLLWALYFNMRDSSGVSRSSYCSLPSNVYICSGPDCGLGNEHAVKQAETLFQEIFPSEEFCPPPPNPEDIIFEAEG
;
A
#
# COMPACT_ATOMS: atom_id res chain seq x y z
N MET A 1 31.65 -6.27 15.87
CA MET A 1 32.58 -6.22 14.73
C MET A 1 31.79 -5.57 13.61
N ALA A 2 32.29 -4.52 12.96
CA ALA A 2 31.64 -4.05 11.75
C ALA A 2 31.88 -5.13 10.69
N ASP A 3 30.85 -5.92 10.38
CA ASP A 3 30.97 -7.00 9.41
C ASP A 3 31.31 -6.40 8.05
N LYS A 4 32.52 -6.72 7.55
CA LYS A 4 32.99 -6.21 6.26
C LYS A 4 32.10 -6.79 5.16
N LEU A 5 31.49 -5.93 4.36
CA LEU A 5 30.62 -6.35 3.25
C LEU A 5 31.42 -7.21 2.25
N PRO A 6 30.93 -8.42 1.88
CA PRO A 6 31.58 -9.24 0.85
C PRO A 6 31.72 -8.50 -0.48
N THR A 7 32.73 -8.87 -1.28
CA THR A 7 33.02 -8.26 -2.58
C THR A 7 32.47 -9.06 -3.77
N GLU A 8 31.82 -10.19 -3.52
CA GLU A 8 31.32 -11.09 -4.56
C GLU A 8 29.93 -11.62 -4.17
N PHE A 9 28.98 -11.44 -5.07
CA PHE A 9 27.60 -11.94 -4.97
C PHE A 9 27.20 -12.58 -6.29
N ASP A 10 26.08 -13.30 -6.32
CA ASP A 10 25.53 -13.83 -7.57
C ASP A 10 24.57 -12.81 -8.18
N VAL A 11 23.79 -12.12 -7.32
CA VAL A 11 22.80 -11.11 -7.71
C VAL A 11 22.93 -9.87 -6.82
N VAL A 12 22.98 -8.68 -7.43
CA VAL A 12 22.90 -7.39 -6.74
C VAL A 12 21.57 -6.72 -7.10
N ILE A 13 20.83 -6.27 -6.09
CA ILE A 13 19.51 -5.64 -6.24
C ILE A 13 19.55 -4.26 -5.61
N ILE A 14 19.20 -3.23 -6.38
CA ILE A 14 19.22 -1.81 -5.98
C ILE A 14 17.78 -1.30 -5.91
N GLY A 15 17.34 -0.97 -4.70
CA GLY A 15 15.99 -0.56 -4.37
C GLY A 15 15.19 -1.67 -3.69
N THR A 16 14.46 -1.34 -2.63
CA THR A 16 13.70 -2.30 -1.79
C THR A 16 12.19 -2.22 -1.98
N GLY A 17 11.72 -1.83 -3.16
CA GLY A 17 10.30 -1.85 -3.50
C GLY A 17 9.71 -3.26 -3.59
N LEU A 18 8.42 -3.33 -3.92
CA LEU A 18 7.71 -4.61 -3.96
C LEU A 18 8.27 -5.58 -5.04
N PRO A 19 8.47 -5.19 -6.32
CA PRO A 19 9.03 -6.10 -7.31
C PRO A 19 10.44 -6.59 -6.93
N GLU A 20 11.28 -5.68 -6.43
CA GLU A 20 12.67 -5.97 -6.06
C GLU A 20 12.76 -6.91 -4.86
N SER A 21 11.92 -6.69 -3.84
CA SER A 21 11.86 -7.55 -2.65
C SER A 21 11.36 -8.96 -2.97
N ILE A 22 10.33 -9.09 -3.81
CA ILE A 22 9.85 -10.40 -4.29
C ILE A 22 10.98 -11.12 -5.06
N LEU A 23 11.65 -10.42 -5.98
CA LEU A 23 12.73 -11.00 -6.77
C LEU A 23 13.94 -11.37 -5.91
N ALA A 24 14.30 -10.55 -4.92
CA ALA A 24 15.33 -10.83 -3.93
C ALA A 24 15.03 -12.11 -3.14
N ALA A 25 13.78 -12.25 -2.67
CA ALA A 25 13.31 -13.43 -1.96
C ALA A 25 13.37 -14.68 -2.85
N ALA A 26 12.96 -14.59 -4.11
CA ALA A 26 13.02 -15.69 -5.07
C ALA A 26 14.47 -16.14 -5.34
N CYS A 27 15.37 -15.20 -5.62
CA CYS A 27 16.79 -15.46 -5.87
C CYS A 27 17.49 -16.08 -4.65
N SER A 28 17.27 -15.52 -3.46
CA SER A 28 17.88 -16.08 -2.25
C SER A 28 17.31 -17.46 -1.91
N ARG A 29 16.00 -17.67 -2.14
CA ARG A 29 15.35 -18.97 -1.95
C ARG A 29 15.85 -20.06 -2.91
N SER A 30 16.28 -19.70 -4.12
CA SER A 30 16.93 -20.62 -5.07
C SER A 30 18.43 -20.84 -4.80
N GLY A 31 18.94 -20.32 -3.67
CA GLY A 31 20.32 -20.55 -3.22
C GLY A 31 21.34 -19.54 -3.75
N GLN A 32 20.90 -18.46 -4.39
CA GLN A 32 21.80 -17.40 -4.87
C GLN A 32 22.27 -16.51 -3.70
N ARG A 33 23.52 -16.05 -3.75
CA ARG A 33 24.02 -15.02 -2.84
C ARG A 33 23.52 -13.66 -3.31
N VAL A 34 22.58 -13.09 -2.57
CA VAL A 34 21.93 -11.81 -2.90
C VAL A 34 22.51 -10.69 -2.04
N LEU A 35 22.88 -9.57 -2.68
CA LEU A 35 23.07 -8.29 -2.02
C LEU A 35 21.90 -7.37 -2.37
N HIS A 36 21.14 -6.92 -1.38
CA HIS A 36 19.99 -6.05 -1.56
C HIS A 36 20.23 -4.71 -0.86
N VAL A 37 20.42 -3.65 -1.64
CA VAL A 37 20.77 -2.32 -1.14
C VAL A 37 19.67 -1.30 -1.38
N ASP A 38 19.57 -0.32 -0.48
CA ASP A 38 18.75 0.87 -0.68
C ASP A 38 19.51 2.11 -0.21
N SER A 39 19.41 3.19 -1.00
CA SER A 39 19.98 4.48 -0.62
C SER A 39 19.24 5.13 0.56
N ARG A 40 17.98 4.76 0.78
CA ARG A 40 17.11 5.31 1.82
C ARG A 40 17.40 4.65 3.17
N SER A 41 16.95 5.30 4.25
CA SER A 41 17.09 4.81 5.62
C SER A 41 16.00 3.83 6.07
N TYR A 42 15.09 3.48 5.15
CA TYR A 42 13.90 2.65 5.36
C TYR A 42 13.65 1.77 4.13
N TYR A 43 12.83 0.72 4.28
CA TYR A 43 12.46 -0.20 3.20
C TYR A 43 11.30 0.32 2.35
N GLY A 44 11.16 -0.22 1.13
CA GLY A 44 9.96 -0.07 0.30
C GLY A 44 10.09 0.93 -0.84
N GLY A 45 11.10 1.82 -0.83
CA GLY A 45 11.18 2.88 -1.84
C GLY A 45 9.86 3.66 -1.94
N ASN A 46 9.28 3.74 -3.14
CA ASN A 46 7.97 4.38 -3.34
C ASN A 46 6.76 3.54 -2.85
N TRP A 47 6.99 2.32 -2.36
CA TRP A 47 5.99 1.46 -1.71
C TRP A 47 5.95 1.62 -0.18
N ALA A 48 6.82 2.45 0.40
CA ALA A 48 6.96 2.60 1.84
C ALA A 48 5.71 3.20 2.51
N SER A 49 5.58 2.93 3.81
CA SER A 49 4.65 3.58 4.73
C SER A 49 5.43 4.39 5.76
N PHE A 50 4.82 5.45 6.29
CA PHE A 50 5.48 6.35 7.25
C PHE A 50 4.62 6.68 8.47
N SER A 51 5.26 6.84 9.62
CA SER A 51 4.68 7.60 10.73
C SER A 51 4.39 9.04 10.33
N PHE A 52 3.54 9.75 11.07
CA PHE A 52 3.17 11.13 10.71
C PHE A 52 4.41 12.04 10.61
N THR A 53 5.29 12.00 11.61
CA THR A 53 6.57 12.74 11.61
C THR A 53 7.54 12.22 10.56
N GLY A 54 7.54 10.91 10.27
CA GLY A 54 8.33 10.32 9.19
C GLY A 54 7.92 10.85 7.83
N LEU A 55 6.62 10.98 7.57
CA LEU A 55 6.07 11.56 6.34
C LEU A 55 6.46 13.03 6.19
N LEU A 56 6.41 13.81 7.28
CA LEU A 56 6.88 15.20 7.27
C LEU A 56 8.38 15.30 6.96
N SER A 57 9.20 14.37 7.45
CA SER A 57 10.63 14.29 7.09
C SER A 57 10.81 13.96 5.60
N TRP A 58 10.09 12.95 5.11
CA TRP A 58 10.09 12.56 3.71
C TRP A 58 9.72 13.72 2.77
N LEU A 59 8.70 14.52 3.14
CA LEU A 59 8.32 15.73 2.39
C LEU A 59 9.44 16.78 2.36
N LYS A 60 10.10 17.01 3.50
CA LYS A 60 11.22 17.95 3.59
C LYS A 60 12.39 17.53 2.69
N ASP A 61 12.71 16.25 2.64
CA ASP A 61 13.79 15.73 1.82
C ASP A 61 13.54 16.02 0.32
N TYR A 62 12.31 15.85 -0.16
CA TYR A 62 11.96 16.18 -1.56
C TYR A 62 11.95 17.69 -1.84
N GLN A 63 11.52 18.51 -0.88
CA GLN A 63 11.49 19.97 -1.03
C GLN A 63 12.91 20.58 -1.00
N GLN A 64 13.77 20.14 -0.09
CA GLN A 64 15.12 20.69 0.09
C GLN A 64 16.11 20.22 -0.98
N ASN A 65 15.94 19.00 -1.51
CA ASN A 65 16.84 18.46 -2.51
C ASN A 65 16.81 19.22 -3.86
N HIS A 66 15.93 20.22 -4.05
CA HIS A 66 15.95 21.07 -5.23
C HIS A 66 17.18 22.00 -5.31
N ASP A 67 17.85 22.30 -4.19
CA ASP A 67 18.77 23.44 -4.13
C ASP A 67 20.25 23.12 -3.86
N SER A 68 20.72 21.87 -3.98
CA SER A 68 22.14 21.55 -3.70
C SER A 68 22.72 20.41 -4.54
N GLU A 69 23.46 20.75 -5.61
CA GLU A 69 24.35 19.85 -6.38
C GLU A 69 25.72 19.61 -5.71
N GLY A 70 25.89 20.00 -4.45
CA GLY A 70 27.17 19.90 -3.75
C GLY A 70 27.17 18.78 -2.72
N ASP A 71 27.59 17.57 -3.07
CA ASP A 71 28.29 16.75 -2.09
C ASP A 71 29.38 15.86 -2.70
N VAL A 72 30.49 15.87 -1.97
CA VAL A 72 31.83 15.45 -2.34
C VAL A 72 31.88 13.93 -2.39
N THR A 73 31.62 13.35 -3.56
CA THR A 73 31.91 11.94 -3.83
C THR A 73 33.32 11.86 -4.40
N GLY A 74 34.24 11.23 -3.67
CA GLY A 74 35.56 10.88 -4.20
C GLY A 74 35.41 10.22 -5.57
N THR A 75 36.33 10.53 -6.49
CA THR A 75 36.23 10.16 -7.90
C THR A 75 36.29 8.64 -8.08
N TRP A 76 35.13 7.97 -8.03
CA TRP A 76 35.01 6.56 -8.42
C TRP A 76 35.52 6.31 -9.84
N GLN A 77 35.65 7.37 -10.65
CA GLN A 77 36.29 7.34 -11.95
C GLN A 77 37.71 6.76 -11.88
N ASP A 78 38.44 6.93 -10.77
CA ASP A 78 39.79 6.39 -10.59
C ASP A 78 39.81 4.87 -10.32
N LEU A 79 38.65 4.27 -10.04
CA LEU A 79 38.47 2.83 -9.78
C LEU A 79 38.06 2.04 -11.04
N ILE A 80 37.93 2.70 -12.18
CA ILE A 80 37.53 2.12 -13.46
C ILE A 80 38.78 1.77 -14.26
N ASP A 81 38.92 0.49 -14.64
CA ASP A 81 40.04 0.04 -15.45
C ASP A 81 39.89 0.48 -16.92
N GLU A 82 40.99 0.52 -17.68
CA GLU A 82 40.98 0.96 -19.09
C GLU A 82 40.06 0.10 -19.99
N THR A 83 39.88 -1.17 -19.64
CA THR A 83 39.01 -2.13 -20.33
C THR A 83 37.53 -2.00 -19.95
N GLU A 84 37.21 -1.03 -19.10
CA GLU A 84 35.90 -0.88 -18.48
C GLU A 84 35.30 0.49 -18.76
N GLU A 85 33.98 0.55 -18.65
CA GLU A 85 33.22 1.77 -18.65
C GLU A 85 32.27 1.80 -17.45
N ALA A 86 31.90 3.00 -17.03
CA ALA A 86 31.01 3.20 -15.93
C ALA A 86 29.68 3.79 -16.41
N ILE A 87 28.59 3.23 -15.93
CA ILE A 87 27.26 3.80 -16.08
C ILE A 87 26.89 4.41 -14.72
N ALA A 88 26.90 5.74 -14.65
CA ALA A 88 26.55 6.45 -13.42
C ALA A 88 25.07 6.22 -13.09
N LEU A 89 24.79 5.94 -11.82
CA LEU A 89 23.42 5.85 -11.31
C LEU A 89 22.93 7.22 -10.85
N CYS A 90 21.61 7.34 -10.71
CA CYS A 90 20.97 8.56 -10.30
C CYS A 90 21.42 8.99 -8.90
N LYS A 91 21.81 10.25 -8.76
CA LYS A 91 22.21 10.82 -7.46
C LYS A 91 20.99 11.27 -6.63
N LYS A 92 19.86 11.53 -7.28
CA LYS A 92 18.68 12.15 -6.69
C LYS A 92 17.40 11.53 -7.25
N ASP A 93 16.52 11.10 -6.36
CA ASP A 93 15.19 10.60 -6.71
C ASP A 93 14.31 11.77 -7.21
N GLU A 94 13.73 11.61 -8.40
CA GLU A 94 12.81 12.58 -9.05
C GLU A 94 11.46 11.93 -9.40
N THR A 95 11.05 10.93 -8.62
CA THR A 95 9.80 10.19 -8.86
C THR A 95 8.58 10.86 -8.25
N ILE A 96 8.77 11.81 -7.33
CA ILE A 96 7.69 12.53 -6.64
C ILE A 96 7.69 13.99 -7.07
N GLN A 97 6.51 14.50 -7.44
CA GLN A 97 6.33 15.87 -7.94
C GLN A 97 5.07 16.51 -7.34
N HIS A 98 4.97 17.83 -7.46
CA HIS A 98 3.79 18.64 -7.08
C HIS A 98 3.25 18.35 -5.67
N THR A 99 4.16 18.26 -4.68
CA THR A 99 3.77 18.03 -3.29
C THR A 99 3.08 19.27 -2.72
N GLU A 100 1.83 19.13 -2.27
CA GLU A 100 1.07 20.20 -1.62
C GLU A 100 0.48 19.68 -0.31
N VAL A 101 0.67 20.42 0.79
CA VAL A 101 0.23 20.03 2.14
C VAL A 101 -0.69 21.09 2.73
N PHE A 102 -1.81 20.65 3.31
CA PHE A 102 -2.79 21.51 3.96
C PHE A 102 -3.11 20.98 5.35
N CYS A 103 -3.04 21.86 6.35
CA CYS A 103 -3.47 21.58 7.71
C CYS A 103 -4.71 22.42 8.02
N TYR A 104 -5.82 21.76 8.33
CA TYR A 104 -7.09 22.40 8.65
C TYR A 104 -7.46 22.28 10.14
N ALA A 105 -6.85 21.32 10.84
CA ALA A 105 -7.01 21.16 12.29
C ALA A 105 -6.46 22.37 13.07
N SER A 106 -7.03 22.64 14.26
CA SER A 106 -6.55 23.72 15.13
C SER A 106 -5.06 23.55 15.44
N GLN A 107 -4.32 24.63 15.27
CA GLN A 107 -2.96 24.77 15.74
C GLN A 107 -3.04 25.49 17.09
N ASP A 108 -3.24 24.73 18.17
CA ASP A 108 -3.28 25.33 19.50
C ASP A 108 -1.90 25.91 19.83
N VAL A 109 -1.86 27.21 20.10
CA VAL A 109 -0.66 27.94 20.51
C VAL A 109 -0.34 27.56 21.96
N GLU A 110 0.29 26.41 22.16
CA GLU A 110 1.04 26.11 23.38
C GLU A 110 2.50 26.60 23.27
N ASP A 111 2.74 27.75 22.62
CA ASP A 111 3.96 28.56 22.77
C ASP A 111 3.72 29.63 23.86
N SER A 112 3.44 29.19 25.09
CA SER A 112 3.44 30.08 26.27
C SER A 112 3.60 29.33 27.60
N MET A 113 4.58 28.41 27.70
CA MET A 113 5.07 27.96 29.00
C MET A 113 6.61 28.03 29.05
N GLN A 114 7.08 29.13 29.63
CA GLN A 114 8.34 29.28 30.38
C GLN A 114 9.37 28.13 30.23
N GLU A 115 10.26 28.20 29.23
CA GLU A 115 11.64 27.78 29.46
C GLU A 115 12.38 28.95 30.09
N THR A 116 12.41 28.93 31.42
CA THR A 116 13.34 29.72 32.22
C THR A 116 14.77 29.32 31.86
N ASP A 117 15.46 30.22 31.18
CA ASP A 117 16.90 30.27 30.98
C ASP A 117 17.65 30.11 32.32
N PRO A 118 18.48 29.07 32.51
CA PRO A 118 19.35 28.96 33.68
C PRO A 118 20.77 29.44 33.33
N LEU A 119 20.94 30.64 32.75
CA LEU A 119 22.27 31.20 32.50
C LEU A 119 22.40 32.69 32.89
N GLN A 120 22.04 33.07 34.11
CA GLN A 120 22.54 34.31 34.72
C GLN A 120 22.78 34.17 36.23
N LYS A 121 24.04 33.90 36.62
CA LYS A 121 24.65 34.43 37.86
C LYS A 121 26.16 34.23 37.84
N SER A 122 26.86 35.32 37.52
CA SER A 122 28.29 35.51 37.71
C SER A 122 28.66 35.41 39.20
N PRO A 123 29.88 34.99 39.52
CA PRO A 123 30.78 35.92 40.21
C PRO A 123 32.23 35.87 39.71
N SER A 124 32.73 37.07 39.37
CA SER A 124 34.10 37.64 39.50
C SER A 124 35.37 36.84 39.09
N PRO A 125 36.29 37.47 38.33
CA PRO A 125 37.54 36.87 37.88
C PRO A 125 38.72 37.21 38.81
N GLU A 126 39.72 36.33 38.91
CA GLU A 126 41.10 36.75 39.19
C GLU A 126 42.12 35.65 38.86
N ALA A 127 43.06 36.02 37.97
CA ALA A 127 44.49 35.68 37.86
C ALA A 127 44.95 34.20 38.02
N SER A 128 45.88 33.63 37.25
CA SER A 128 46.83 34.10 36.24
C SER A 128 47.66 32.90 35.73
N ALA A 129 48.31 33.10 34.57
CA ALA A 129 49.54 32.44 34.08
C ALA A 129 49.45 31.13 33.24
N THR A 130 49.52 31.38 31.92
CA THR A 130 50.01 30.62 30.76
C THR A 130 51.52 30.23 30.83
N PRO A 131 52.15 29.64 29.79
CA PRO A 131 51.81 28.51 28.88
C PRO A 131 53.03 27.57 28.59
N ALA A 132 52.85 26.49 27.80
CA ALA A 132 53.67 26.12 26.62
C ALA A 132 53.63 24.61 26.27
N ASP A 133 53.36 24.36 24.98
CA ASP A 133 53.79 23.26 24.08
C ASP A 133 53.62 21.79 24.49
N SER A 134 52.76 21.05 23.76
CA SER A 134 53.17 20.26 22.57
C SER A 134 52.08 19.27 22.12
N LEU A 135 51.78 19.32 20.81
CA LEU A 135 51.35 18.26 19.88
C LEU A 135 50.73 16.96 20.45
N ASP A 136 49.45 16.71 20.16
CA ASP A 136 49.06 15.51 19.39
C ASP A 136 47.59 15.53 18.94
N THR A 137 47.38 15.01 17.73
CA THR A 137 46.17 15.08 16.91
C THR A 137 45.40 13.77 17.03
N ALA A 138 44.26 13.72 17.72
CA ALA A 138 43.18 12.74 17.52
C ALA A 138 42.04 12.96 18.53
N SER A 139 40.82 13.26 18.06
CA SER A 139 39.59 12.72 18.64
C SER A 139 38.33 13.22 17.93
N LEU A 140 37.58 12.27 17.39
CA LEU A 140 36.20 12.30 16.89
C LEU A 140 35.19 12.85 17.92
N PRO A 141 34.09 13.51 17.50
CA PRO A 141 32.92 13.67 18.36
C PRO A 141 31.87 12.57 18.10
N LYS A 142 31.81 11.66 19.08
CA LYS A 142 30.67 10.85 19.57
C LYS A 142 29.36 10.88 18.78
N GLU A 143 29.01 9.72 18.23
CA GLU A 143 27.65 9.32 17.84
C GLU A 143 26.71 9.30 19.05
N ARG A 144 25.51 9.87 18.88
CA ARG A 144 24.35 9.59 19.74
C ARG A 144 23.56 8.46 19.09
N HIS A 145 23.57 7.30 19.75
CA HIS A 145 22.68 6.19 19.49
C HIS A 145 21.21 6.63 19.60
N SER A 146 20.43 6.37 18.56
CA SER A 146 18.98 6.20 18.67
C SER A 146 18.69 4.75 18.23
N GLU A 147 18.69 3.87 19.23
CA GLU A 147 18.13 2.52 19.13
C GLU A 147 16.61 2.67 19.16
N ASP A 148 15.93 2.34 18.07
CA ASP A 148 14.50 2.02 18.09
C ASP A 148 14.22 1.07 16.90
N CYS A 149 14.61 -0.19 17.07
CA CYS A 149 14.18 -1.30 16.24
C CYS A 149 13.77 -2.42 17.19
N THR A 150 12.50 -2.39 17.63
CA THR A 150 11.93 -3.42 18.48
C THR A 150 11.38 -4.54 17.60
N SER A 151 12.12 -5.66 17.55
CA SER A 151 11.58 -6.95 17.20
C SER A 151 10.57 -7.36 18.27
N TYR A 152 9.30 -7.48 17.92
CA TYR A 152 8.31 -8.13 18.78
C TYR A 152 8.36 -9.64 18.54
N GLU A 153 8.89 -10.38 19.51
CA GLU A 153 8.59 -11.81 19.67
C GLU A 153 7.16 -11.95 20.23
N ALA A 154 6.27 -12.59 19.47
CA ALA A 154 4.98 -13.02 19.98
C ALA A 154 5.15 -14.31 20.82
N PRO A 155 4.61 -14.40 22.04
CA PRO A 155 4.72 -15.60 22.86
C PRO A 155 3.70 -16.65 22.39
N SER A 156 4.19 -17.78 21.86
CA SER A 156 3.38 -18.97 21.61
C SER A 156 2.89 -19.57 22.93
N ARG A 157 1.60 -19.42 23.24
CA ARG A 157 0.90 -20.31 24.16
C ARG A 157 0.35 -21.50 23.38
N ARG A 158 0.98 -22.66 23.56
CA ARG A 158 0.44 -23.97 23.20
C ARG A 158 -0.81 -24.23 24.03
N THR A 159 -1.92 -24.54 23.37
CA THR A 159 -3.02 -25.29 23.96
C THR A 159 -3.17 -26.56 23.13
N GLU A 160 -2.92 -27.70 23.78
CA GLU A 160 -3.04 -29.04 23.23
C GLU A 160 -4.51 -29.35 22.89
N GLY A 161 -4.73 -29.96 21.73
CA GLY A 161 -6.08 -30.32 21.27
C GLY A 161 -6.07 -31.20 20.03
N SER A 162 -5.73 -32.48 20.24
CA SER A 162 -6.15 -33.70 19.52
C SER A 162 -6.26 -33.70 17.99
N ASP A 163 -5.40 -34.52 17.41
CA ASP A 163 -5.39 -35.14 16.07
C ASP A 163 -6.75 -35.46 15.42
N GLY A 164 -6.77 -35.32 14.09
CA GLY A 164 -7.79 -35.86 13.19
C GLY A 164 -7.41 -35.66 11.73
N ALA A 165 -6.51 -36.49 11.21
CA ALA A 165 -6.11 -36.53 9.80
C ALA A 165 -7.25 -36.98 8.88
N VAL A 166 -7.51 -36.28 7.78
CA VAL A 166 -8.10 -36.88 6.56
C VAL A 166 -7.51 -36.20 5.32
N SER A 167 -6.96 -37.04 4.44
CA SER A 167 -6.39 -36.76 3.14
C SER A 167 -7.44 -36.67 2.02
N LEU A 168 -7.15 -35.79 1.07
CA LEU A 168 -7.46 -35.79 -0.39
C LEU A 168 -8.42 -36.87 -0.95
N SER A 169 -9.47 -36.45 -1.66
CA SER A 169 -9.57 -36.62 -3.13
C SER A 169 -10.96 -36.22 -3.68
N SER A 170 -10.93 -35.84 -4.96
CA SER A 170 -11.96 -35.34 -5.87
C SER A 170 -13.23 -36.18 -6.03
N ALA A 171 -14.36 -35.52 -6.27
CA ALA A 171 -15.24 -35.66 -7.46
C ALA A 171 -16.72 -35.41 -7.12
N ASP A 172 -17.34 -34.54 -7.92
CA ASP A 172 -18.74 -34.55 -8.40
C ASP A 172 -19.86 -35.07 -7.50
N ALA A 173 -20.83 -34.20 -7.18
CA ALA A 173 -22.24 -34.44 -7.50
C ALA A 173 -23.15 -33.30 -7.01
N GLN A 174 -24.15 -33.03 -7.84
CA GLN A 174 -25.31 -32.19 -7.57
C GLN A 174 -26.20 -32.71 -6.43
N ASP A 175 -26.96 -31.76 -5.88
CA ASP A 175 -28.35 -31.88 -5.46
C ASP A 175 -28.66 -31.90 -3.95
N SER A 176 -29.84 -31.35 -3.66
CA SER A 176 -30.66 -31.41 -2.45
C SER A 176 -30.42 -30.41 -1.30
N LEU A 177 -31.39 -29.50 -1.21
CA LEU A 177 -31.82 -28.73 -0.04
C LEU A 177 -32.20 -29.65 1.12
N GLU A 178 -31.89 -29.27 2.36
CA GLU A 178 -32.79 -29.50 3.50
C GLU A 178 -32.52 -28.55 4.67
N LYS A 179 -33.59 -28.30 5.43
CA LYS A 179 -33.76 -27.30 6.49
C LYS A 179 -33.10 -27.76 7.79
N GLU A 180 -32.40 -26.86 8.48
CA GLU A 180 -32.14 -27.00 9.91
C GLU A 180 -32.89 -25.96 10.74
N LYS A 181 -33.59 -26.47 11.75
CA LYS A 181 -34.41 -25.79 12.74
C LYS A 181 -33.59 -25.58 14.03
N PHE A 182 -33.90 -24.48 14.67
CA PHE A 182 -33.40 -23.97 15.95
C PHE A 182 -33.66 -24.88 17.18
N CYS A 183 -32.71 -24.87 18.12
CA CYS A 183 -32.85 -25.23 19.55
C CYS A 183 -31.80 -24.33 20.26
N GLY A 184 -32.04 -23.47 21.24
CA GLY A 184 -33.01 -23.41 22.32
C GLY A 184 -32.20 -23.23 23.59
N ASP A 185 -32.27 -22.08 24.26
CA ASP A 185 -31.81 -21.95 25.65
C ASP A 185 -32.72 -21.00 26.42
N GLU A 186 -33.27 -21.51 27.53
CA GLU A 186 -34.26 -20.87 28.40
C GLU A 186 -33.58 -20.09 29.53
N THR A 187 -34.16 -18.97 29.94
CA THR A 187 -34.22 -18.61 31.38
C THR A 187 -35.21 -17.45 31.65
N GLY A 188 -36.16 -17.70 32.57
CA GLY A 188 -36.63 -16.68 33.52
C GLY A 188 -37.99 -16.01 33.28
N MET A 189 -39.08 -16.69 33.62
CA MET A 189 -40.44 -16.14 33.79
C MET A 189 -40.56 -15.27 35.06
N HIS A 190 -41.23 -14.12 34.96
CA HIS A 190 -42.10 -13.57 36.00
C HIS A 190 -43.25 -12.76 35.36
N THR A 191 -44.46 -13.33 35.43
CA THR A 191 -45.77 -12.72 35.14
C THR A 191 -46.35 -12.06 36.39
N VAL A 192 -47.00 -10.88 36.30
CA VAL A 192 -48.27 -10.54 37.01
C VAL A 192 -48.96 -9.30 36.35
N SER A 193 -50.16 -9.57 35.80
CA SER A 193 -51.44 -8.82 35.70
C SER A 193 -51.59 -7.40 35.12
N ASP A 194 -52.56 -7.32 34.20
CA ASP A 194 -53.29 -6.17 33.66
C ASP A 194 -54.06 -5.32 34.70
N GLY A 195 -54.22 -4.03 34.41
CA GLY A 195 -55.11 -3.10 35.11
C GLY A 195 -55.20 -1.71 34.45
N GLU A 196 -56.21 -1.55 33.61
CA GLU A 196 -57.05 -0.37 33.26
C GLU A 196 -56.48 1.08 33.21
N GLU A 197 -56.68 1.67 32.02
CA GLU A 197 -57.12 3.03 31.66
C GLU A 197 -56.79 4.23 32.58
N GLY A 198 -56.00 5.18 32.04
CA GLY A 198 -55.78 6.51 32.63
C GLY A 198 -55.09 7.48 31.67
N GLU A 199 -55.81 8.54 31.30
CA GLU A 199 -55.51 9.56 30.30
C GLU A 199 -54.20 10.37 30.49
N HIS A 200 -53.63 10.75 29.33
CA HIS A 200 -52.88 11.97 29.02
C HIS A 200 -52.03 12.64 30.13
N LYS A 201 -50.70 12.56 29.96
CA LYS A 201 -49.83 13.74 30.09
C LYS A 201 -48.53 13.56 29.32
N LEU A 202 -48.34 14.41 28.32
CA LEU A 202 -47.08 14.70 27.65
C LEU A 202 -46.08 15.18 28.70
N ALA A 203 -45.06 14.37 28.98
CA ALA A 203 -43.89 14.78 29.74
C ALA A 203 -42.73 14.92 28.74
N ALA A 204 -42.26 16.16 28.61
CA ALA A 204 -41.03 16.49 27.94
C ALA A 204 -39.87 15.83 28.69
N GLU A 205 -39.18 14.88 28.03
CA GLU A 205 -37.91 14.37 28.52
C GLU A 205 -36.78 15.23 27.97
N ASP A 206 -36.09 15.86 28.92
CA ASP A 206 -34.94 16.71 28.72
C ASP A 206 -33.80 15.98 27.98
N ASN A 207 -33.25 16.68 26.99
CA ASN A 207 -32.03 16.31 26.26
C ASN A 207 -30.84 16.16 27.22
N VAL A 208 -30.51 14.92 27.59
CA VAL A 208 -29.24 14.58 28.23
C VAL A 208 -28.16 14.50 27.13
N GLY A 209 -27.18 15.40 27.22
CA GLY A 209 -26.20 15.69 26.17
C GLY A 209 -25.33 14.52 25.73
N GLN A 210 -25.11 14.43 24.41
CA GLN A 210 -24.04 13.62 23.82
C GLN A 210 -22.68 14.09 24.35
N PRO A 211 -21.73 13.17 24.65
CA PRO A 211 -20.39 13.55 25.06
C PRO A 211 -19.76 14.38 23.93
N LYS A 212 -19.27 15.59 24.24
CA LYS A 212 -18.48 16.40 23.30
C LYS A 212 -17.30 15.56 22.85
N ARG A 213 -17.32 15.07 21.62
CA ARG A 213 -16.19 14.38 20.99
C ARG A 213 -15.01 15.35 20.99
N ASN A 214 -13.90 14.98 21.63
CA ASN A 214 -12.71 15.83 21.66
C ASN A 214 -12.26 16.11 20.22
N THR A 215 -12.15 17.38 19.87
CA THR A 215 -11.65 17.82 18.57
C THR A 215 -10.18 17.43 18.43
N ILE A 216 -9.83 16.70 17.37
CA ILE A 216 -8.44 16.33 17.06
C ILE A 216 -7.69 17.58 16.58
N THR A 217 -6.57 17.91 17.25
CA THR A 217 -5.72 19.06 16.93
C THR A 217 -4.45 18.62 16.18
N TYR A 218 -3.75 19.56 15.54
CA TYR A 218 -2.46 19.24 14.90
C TYR A 218 -1.43 18.72 15.90
N SER A 219 -1.35 19.34 17.09
CA SER A 219 -0.46 18.91 18.17
C SER A 219 -0.74 17.47 18.62
N GLN A 220 -2.02 17.06 18.62
CA GLN A 220 -2.38 15.68 18.92
C GLN A 220 -1.89 14.70 17.84
N MET A 221 -2.06 15.03 16.56
CA MET A 221 -1.54 14.19 15.45
C MET A 221 -0.02 14.03 15.51
N VAL A 222 0.71 15.10 15.86
CA VAL A 222 2.17 15.04 16.06
C VAL A 222 2.53 14.16 17.26
N LYS A 223 1.83 14.31 18.38
CA LYS A 223 2.05 13.51 19.60
C LYS A 223 1.78 12.02 19.37
N GLU A 224 0.74 11.69 18.60
CA GLU A 224 0.35 10.31 18.28
C GLU A 224 0.97 9.80 16.97
N SER A 225 2.05 10.44 16.49
CA SER A 225 2.70 10.15 15.20
C SER A 225 2.96 8.67 14.91
N ARG A 226 3.38 7.89 15.92
CA ARG A 226 3.70 6.46 15.80
C ARG A 226 2.48 5.56 15.55
N THR A 227 1.27 6.05 15.76
CA THR A 227 0.04 5.32 15.45
C THR A 227 -0.34 5.39 13.98
N PHE A 228 0.28 6.29 13.24
CA PHE A 228 0.09 6.42 11.80
C PHE A 228 1.08 5.51 11.07
N ASN A 229 0.58 4.86 10.01
CA ASN A 229 1.39 4.18 9.00
C ASN A 229 0.80 4.54 7.65
N ILE A 230 1.28 5.65 7.08
CA ILE A 230 0.71 6.31 5.92
C ILE A 230 1.38 5.78 4.66
N ASP A 231 0.64 4.99 3.90
CA ASP A 231 1.11 4.41 2.65
C ASP A 231 1.25 5.46 1.53
N LEU A 232 2.40 5.47 0.86
CA LEU A 232 2.54 6.18 -0.41
C LEU A 232 1.65 5.54 -1.49
N VAL A 233 1.50 4.21 -1.46
CA VAL A 233 0.72 3.42 -2.43
C VAL A 233 -0.62 2.99 -1.84
N SER A 234 -1.73 3.39 -2.48
CA SER A 234 -3.08 2.97 -2.07
C SER A 234 -3.54 1.79 -2.93
N LYS A 235 -3.32 0.58 -2.41
CA LYS A 235 -3.75 -0.67 -3.04
C LYS A 235 -4.50 -1.55 -2.04
N LEU A 236 -5.24 -2.52 -2.57
CA LEU A 236 -5.88 -3.60 -1.82
C LEU A 236 -5.36 -4.94 -2.32
N LEU A 237 -5.44 -5.97 -1.47
CA LEU A 237 -5.18 -7.33 -1.91
C LEU A 237 -6.51 -7.97 -2.28
N TYR A 238 -6.62 -8.45 -3.52
CA TYR A 238 -7.70 -9.37 -3.86
C TYR A 238 -7.56 -10.65 -3.04
N SER A 239 -8.67 -11.20 -2.60
CA SER A 239 -8.67 -12.44 -1.84
C SER A 239 -8.18 -13.61 -2.70
N GLN A 240 -8.35 -13.57 -4.03
CA GLN A 240 -7.69 -14.45 -5.00
C GLN A 240 -6.92 -13.59 -6.01
N GLY A 241 -5.63 -13.86 -6.18
CA GLY A 241 -4.73 -13.07 -7.01
C GLY A 241 -3.28 -13.48 -6.81
N SER A 242 -2.40 -13.03 -7.70
CA SER A 242 -1.01 -13.49 -7.72
C SER A 242 -0.26 -13.20 -6.42
N LEU A 243 -0.46 -12.03 -5.81
CA LEU A 243 0.21 -11.68 -4.56
C LEU A 243 -0.26 -12.53 -3.38
N ILE A 244 -1.57 -12.71 -3.19
CA ILE A 244 -2.08 -13.50 -2.05
C ILE A 244 -1.70 -14.98 -2.20
N ASP A 245 -1.73 -15.51 -3.42
CA ASP A 245 -1.33 -16.88 -3.70
C ASP A 245 0.19 -17.04 -3.50
N LEU A 246 1.00 -16.05 -3.88
CA LEU A 246 2.45 -16.03 -3.60
C LEU A 246 2.76 -15.94 -2.10
N LEU A 247 2.07 -15.07 -1.35
CA LEU A 247 2.25 -14.93 0.10
C LEU A 247 1.98 -16.26 0.83
N ILE A 248 0.94 -16.99 0.42
CA ILE A 248 0.60 -18.31 0.97
C ILE A 248 1.64 -19.35 0.52
N LYS A 249 1.93 -19.45 -0.78
CA LYS A 249 2.88 -20.44 -1.34
C LYS A 249 4.27 -20.34 -0.70
N SER A 250 4.76 -19.11 -0.53
CA SER A 250 6.10 -18.84 0.00
C SER A 250 6.17 -18.84 1.54
N ASN A 251 5.04 -19.02 2.24
CA ASN A 251 4.90 -18.87 3.69
C ASN A 251 5.31 -17.48 4.24
N VAL A 252 5.37 -16.47 3.36
CA VAL A 252 5.60 -15.05 3.71
C VAL A 252 4.38 -14.46 4.42
N SER A 253 3.20 -15.05 4.23
CA SER A 253 1.96 -14.69 4.94
C SER A 253 2.09 -14.76 6.47
N ARG A 254 3.10 -15.46 7.02
CA ARG A 254 3.35 -15.52 8.47
C ARG A 254 3.92 -14.22 9.05
N TYR A 255 4.40 -13.31 8.20
CA TYR A 255 5.02 -12.05 8.63
C TYR A 255 4.03 -10.88 8.68
N ALA A 256 2.80 -11.06 8.21
CA ALA A 256 1.77 -10.01 8.19
C ALA A 256 0.41 -10.56 8.60
N GLU A 257 -0.39 -9.70 9.23
CA GLU A 257 -1.80 -9.95 9.49
C GLU A 257 -2.65 -9.09 8.55
N PHE A 258 -3.89 -9.53 8.30
CA PHE A 258 -4.77 -8.85 7.35
C PHE A 258 -6.15 -8.58 7.96
N LYS A 259 -6.76 -7.48 7.54
CA LYS A 259 -8.14 -7.13 7.86
C LYS A 259 -9.00 -7.14 6.59
N ASN A 260 -10.23 -7.65 6.71
CA ASN A 260 -11.18 -7.63 5.61
C ASN A 260 -11.61 -6.20 5.29
N VAL A 261 -11.68 -5.86 4.01
CA VAL A 261 -12.44 -4.70 3.56
C VAL A 261 -13.91 -5.03 3.74
N THR A 262 -14.66 -4.17 4.41
CA THR A 262 -16.02 -4.48 4.84
C THR A 262 -17.09 -3.87 3.95
N ARG A 263 -16.76 -2.78 3.23
CA ARG A 263 -17.74 -2.04 2.42
C ARG A 263 -17.21 -1.70 1.03
N ILE A 264 -18.02 -2.02 0.02
CA ILE A 264 -17.93 -1.43 -1.31
C ILE A 264 -18.96 -0.32 -1.37
N LEU A 265 -18.53 0.88 -1.77
CA LEU A 265 -19.38 2.05 -1.88
C LEU A 265 -19.49 2.49 -3.34
N ALA A 266 -20.61 3.13 -3.68
CA ALA A 266 -20.84 3.80 -4.95
C ALA A 266 -21.09 5.29 -4.72
N PHE A 267 -20.75 6.11 -5.71
CA PHE A 267 -21.02 7.54 -5.70
C PHE A 267 -21.90 7.91 -6.89
N ARG A 268 -23.11 8.40 -6.60
CA ARG A 268 -24.06 8.79 -7.63
C ARG A 268 -24.89 9.98 -7.17
N GLU A 269 -25.03 10.98 -8.04
CA GLU A 269 -25.87 12.16 -7.80
C GLU A 269 -25.56 12.87 -6.46
N GLY A 270 -24.28 12.93 -6.09
CA GLY A 270 -23.82 13.56 -4.84
C GLY A 270 -23.98 12.71 -3.58
N LYS A 271 -24.46 11.46 -3.69
CA LYS A 271 -24.68 10.56 -2.56
C LYS A 271 -23.73 9.37 -2.59
N VAL A 272 -23.26 8.99 -1.41
CA VAL A 272 -22.49 7.77 -1.18
C VAL A 272 -23.44 6.70 -0.64
N GLU A 273 -23.44 5.53 -1.26
CA GLU A 273 -24.28 4.40 -0.86
C GLU A 273 -23.48 3.09 -0.84
N GLN A 274 -23.92 2.12 -0.05
CA GLN A 274 -23.27 0.81 0.04
C GLN A 274 -23.79 -0.12 -1.06
N VAL A 275 -22.86 -0.72 -1.80
CA VAL A 275 -23.16 -1.68 -2.86
C VAL A 275 -23.39 -3.07 -2.26
N PRO A 276 -24.49 -3.76 -2.62
CA PRO A 276 -24.71 -5.15 -2.22
C PRO A 276 -23.61 -6.09 -2.73
N CYS A 277 -22.94 -6.83 -1.84
CA CYS A 277 -21.80 -7.69 -2.19
C CYS A 277 -22.10 -9.19 -2.09
N SER A 278 -23.22 -9.57 -1.49
CA SER A 278 -23.66 -10.95 -1.40
C SER A 278 -25.07 -11.15 -1.97
N ARG A 279 -25.45 -12.39 -2.26
CA ARG A 279 -26.84 -12.73 -2.63
C ARG A 279 -27.83 -12.28 -1.53
N ALA A 280 -27.43 -12.38 -0.27
CA ALA A 280 -28.23 -11.91 0.87
C ALA A 280 -28.35 -10.38 0.86
N ASP A 281 -27.28 -9.65 0.54
CA ASP A 281 -27.32 -8.19 0.43
C ASP A 281 -28.22 -7.73 -0.72
N VAL A 282 -28.14 -8.40 -1.87
CA VAL A 282 -29.03 -8.11 -3.02
C VAL A 282 -30.48 -8.37 -2.62
N PHE A 283 -30.76 -9.44 -1.88
CA PHE A 283 -32.10 -9.73 -1.38
C PHE A 283 -32.60 -8.65 -0.41
N ASN A 284 -31.75 -8.20 0.53
CA ASN A 284 -32.09 -7.22 1.55
C ASN A 284 -32.03 -5.75 1.07
N SER A 285 -31.43 -5.48 -0.10
CA SER A 285 -31.28 -4.14 -0.63
C SER A 285 -32.63 -3.45 -0.85
N LYS A 286 -32.75 -2.23 -0.33
CA LYS A 286 -33.92 -1.35 -0.54
C LYS A 286 -33.74 -0.44 -1.77
N GLU A 287 -32.52 -0.27 -2.25
CA GLU A 287 -32.16 0.58 -3.39
C GLU A 287 -32.37 -0.10 -4.75
N LEU A 288 -32.54 -1.43 -4.76
CA LEU A 288 -32.80 -2.21 -5.97
C LEU A 288 -34.25 -2.70 -6.02
N THR A 289 -34.92 -2.47 -7.14
CA THR A 289 -36.25 -3.04 -7.38
C THR A 289 -36.17 -4.57 -7.57
N MET A 290 -37.29 -5.27 -7.37
CA MET A 290 -37.37 -6.73 -7.61
C MET A 290 -37.03 -7.14 -9.06
N VAL A 291 -37.20 -6.23 -10.01
CA VAL A 291 -36.82 -6.44 -11.41
C VAL A 291 -35.30 -6.29 -11.55
N GLU A 292 -34.72 -5.23 -11.00
CA GLU A 292 -33.27 -5.02 -11.00
C GLU A 292 -32.50 -6.13 -10.30
N LYS A 293 -32.97 -6.62 -9.15
CA LYS A 293 -32.37 -7.76 -8.45
C LYS A 293 -32.25 -8.99 -9.35
N ARG A 294 -33.29 -9.30 -10.12
CA ARG A 294 -33.30 -10.43 -11.07
C ARG A 294 -32.35 -10.21 -12.24
N MET A 295 -32.32 -8.99 -12.78
CA MET A 295 -31.44 -8.63 -13.88
C MET A 295 -29.97 -8.68 -13.48
N LEU A 296 -29.64 -8.14 -12.31
CA LEU A 296 -28.30 -8.19 -11.74
C LEU A 296 -27.84 -9.64 -11.54
N MET A 297 -28.63 -10.46 -10.84
CA MET A 297 -28.26 -11.86 -10.60
C MET A 297 -28.08 -12.65 -11.90
N LYS A 298 -28.94 -12.42 -12.91
CA LYS A 298 -28.79 -13.05 -14.23
C LYS A 298 -27.48 -12.64 -14.90
N PHE A 299 -27.16 -11.35 -14.89
CA PHE A 299 -25.95 -10.83 -15.52
C PHE A 299 -24.68 -11.28 -14.80
N LEU A 300 -24.65 -11.24 -13.46
CA LEU A 300 -23.50 -11.73 -12.68
C LEU A 300 -23.26 -13.23 -12.86
N THR A 301 -24.33 -14.03 -13.00
CA THR A 301 -24.21 -15.47 -13.31
C THR A 301 -23.57 -15.67 -14.68
N PHE A 302 -23.98 -14.89 -15.69
CA PHE A 302 -23.32 -14.87 -16.99
C PHE A 302 -21.84 -14.48 -16.88
N CYS A 303 -21.50 -13.45 -16.11
CA CYS A 303 -20.10 -13.00 -15.97
C CYS A 303 -19.18 -14.04 -15.32
N LEU A 304 -19.68 -14.94 -14.46
CA LEU A 304 -18.86 -15.99 -13.86
C LEU A 304 -18.35 -17.01 -14.90
N ASP A 305 -19.18 -17.31 -15.90
CA ASP A 305 -18.91 -18.32 -16.94
C ASP A 305 -18.99 -17.70 -18.35
N TYR A 306 -18.60 -16.43 -18.50
CA TYR A 306 -18.77 -15.69 -19.76
C TYR A 306 -18.00 -16.36 -20.90
N GLU A 307 -16.86 -17.00 -20.61
CA GLU A 307 -16.06 -17.70 -21.62
C GLU A 307 -16.79 -18.88 -22.28
N GLN A 308 -17.83 -19.44 -21.62
CA GLN A 308 -18.67 -20.49 -22.19
C GLN A 308 -19.78 -19.95 -23.12
N HIS A 309 -19.97 -18.63 -23.15
CA HIS A 309 -21.06 -17.94 -23.85
C HIS A 309 -20.48 -16.88 -24.81
N SER A 310 -19.52 -17.28 -25.65
CA SER A 310 -18.79 -16.36 -26.53
C SER A 310 -19.72 -15.58 -27.47
N ASP A 311 -20.79 -16.21 -27.93
CA ASP A 311 -21.83 -15.62 -28.77
C ASP A 311 -22.51 -14.39 -28.14
N GLU A 312 -22.50 -14.27 -26.80
CA GLU A 312 -23.13 -13.15 -26.10
C GLU A 312 -22.32 -11.85 -26.10
N TYR A 313 -21.04 -11.87 -26.47
CA TYR A 313 -20.15 -10.70 -26.41
C TYR A 313 -19.12 -10.61 -27.55
N GLN A 314 -18.99 -11.64 -28.40
CA GLN A 314 -17.98 -11.70 -29.45
C GLN A 314 -18.02 -10.49 -30.39
N ASP A 315 -19.22 -10.02 -30.77
CA ASP A 315 -19.41 -8.85 -31.64
C ASP A 315 -19.02 -7.52 -30.97
N PHE A 316 -18.90 -7.52 -29.64
CA PHE A 316 -18.58 -6.33 -28.83
C PHE A 316 -17.20 -6.42 -28.18
N LYS A 317 -16.39 -7.44 -28.48
CA LYS A 317 -15.14 -7.74 -27.77
C LYS A 317 -14.20 -6.52 -27.62
N GLN A 318 -14.11 -5.69 -28.66
CA GLN A 318 -13.26 -4.49 -28.71
C GLN A 318 -14.03 -3.18 -28.43
N CYS A 319 -15.35 -3.24 -28.27
CA CYS A 319 -16.14 -2.09 -27.82
C CYS A 319 -15.87 -1.80 -26.35
N SER A 320 -16.17 -0.57 -25.92
CA SER A 320 -16.11 -0.22 -24.49
C SER A 320 -17.05 -1.12 -23.69
N PHE A 321 -16.63 -1.51 -22.48
CA PHE A 321 -17.50 -2.30 -21.60
C PHE A 321 -18.80 -1.55 -21.26
N SER A 322 -18.73 -0.23 -21.14
CA SER A 322 -19.88 0.66 -20.96
C SER A 322 -20.92 0.52 -22.07
N ASP A 323 -20.48 0.54 -23.33
CA ASP A 323 -21.39 0.40 -24.48
C ASP A 323 -21.97 -1.01 -24.55
N TYR A 324 -21.18 -2.04 -24.23
CA TYR A 324 -21.68 -3.39 -24.11
C TYR A 324 -22.77 -3.52 -23.03
N LEU A 325 -22.57 -2.94 -21.85
CA LEU A 325 -23.57 -2.97 -20.76
C LEU A 325 -24.89 -2.32 -21.18
N LYS A 326 -24.87 -1.26 -21.99
CA LYS A 326 -26.07 -0.63 -22.55
C LYS A 326 -26.87 -1.58 -23.46
N THR A 327 -26.22 -2.57 -24.09
CA THR A 327 -26.90 -3.58 -24.90
C THR A 327 -27.63 -4.65 -24.08
N LYS A 328 -27.21 -4.89 -22.83
CA LYS A 328 -27.67 -6.04 -22.01
C LYS A 328 -29.00 -5.84 -21.28
N LYS A 329 -29.84 -4.91 -21.76
CA LYS A 329 -31.14 -4.55 -21.16
C LYS A 329 -31.05 -4.16 -19.68
N LEU A 330 -29.87 -3.85 -19.13
CA LEU A 330 -29.66 -3.43 -17.74
C LEU A 330 -30.19 -2.01 -17.52
N THR A 331 -30.71 -1.70 -16.34
CA THR A 331 -31.08 -0.31 -16.00
C THR A 331 -29.81 0.56 -15.86
N PRO A 332 -29.87 1.88 -16.10
CA PRO A 332 -28.71 2.75 -15.90
C PRO A 332 -28.09 2.63 -14.50
N ASN A 333 -28.91 2.34 -13.48
CA ASN A 333 -28.46 2.08 -12.12
C ASN A 333 -27.56 0.83 -12.02
N LEU A 334 -28.01 -0.29 -12.60
CA LEU A 334 -27.23 -1.51 -12.61
C LEU A 334 -25.96 -1.38 -13.45
N GLN A 335 -26.02 -0.67 -14.59
CA GLN A 335 -24.85 -0.39 -15.42
C GLN A 335 -23.78 0.36 -14.61
N HIS A 336 -24.18 1.38 -13.85
CA HIS A 336 -23.30 2.14 -12.97
C HIS A 336 -22.63 1.26 -11.91
N PHE A 337 -23.40 0.43 -11.18
CA PHE A 337 -22.85 -0.47 -10.17
C PHE A 337 -21.88 -1.50 -10.76
N ILE A 338 -22.24 -2.12 -11.89
CA ILE A 338 -21.40 -3.13 -12.53
C ILE A 338 -20.09 -2.50 -13.00
N LEU A 339 -20.15 -1.33 -13.65
CA LEU A 339 -18.98 -0.69 -14.22
C LEU A 339 -18.02 -0.15 -13.15
N HIS A 340 -18.53 0.63 -12.19
CA HIS A 340 -17.70 1.38 -11.27
C HIS A 340 -17.47 0.68 -9.93
N SER A 341 -18.41 -0.15 -9.45
CA SER A 341 -18.30 -0.81 -8.14
C SER A 341 -17.78 -2.25 -8.23
N ILE A 342 -18.15 -2.99 -9.28
CA ILE A 342 -17.77 -4.41 -9.44
C ILE A 342 -16.54 -4.53 -10.36
N ALA A 343 -16.63 -4.06 -11.60
CA ALA A 343 -15.49 -4.07 -12.53
C ALA A 343 -14.43 -3.02 -12.18
N MET A 344 -14.81 -1.99 -11.41
CA MET A 344 -13.96 -0.86 -10.98
C MET A 344 -13.12 -0.27 -12.13
N SER A 345 -13.76 -0.15 -13.29
CA SER A 345 -13.12 0.24 -14.55
C SER A 345 -13.60 1.63 -14.99
N SER A 346 -12.76 2.33 -15.75
CA SER A 346 -13.11 3.58 -16.42
C SER A 346 -13.74 3.33 -17.79
N ASP A 347 -14.66 4.20 -18.21
CA ASP A 347 -15.37 4.09 -19.50
C ASP A 347 -14.42 4.09 -20.72
N SER A 348 -13.32 4.84 -20.67
CA SER A 348 -12.53 5.21 -21.85
C SER A 348 -11.49 4.18 -22.30
N SER A 349 -11.04 3.29 -21.40
CA SER A 349 -9.90 2.39 -21.67
C SER A 349 -10.23 0.91 -21.50
N CYS A 350 -11.41 0.58 -20.96
CA CYS A 350 -11.78 -0.79 -20.64
C CYS A 350 -12.58 -1.40 -21.78
N THR A 351 -12.00 -2.41 -22.45
CA THR A 351 -12.72 -3.19 -23.46
C THR A 351 -13.77 -4.06 -22.80
N THR A 352 -14.73 -4.54 -23.58
CA THR A 352 -15.75 -5.49 -23.09
C THR A 352 -15.12 -6.73 -22.47
N LEU A 353 -14.02 -7.23 -23.05
CA LEU A 353 -13.31 -8.37 -22.48
C LEU A 353 -12.68 -8.04 -21.12
N ASP A 354 -12.02 -6.88 -21.01
CA ASP A 354 -11.40 -6.44 -19.75
C ASP A 354 -12.45 -6.30 -18.64
N GLY A 355 -13.61 -5.72 -18.97
CA GLY A 355 -14.71 -5.53 -18.03
C GLY A 355 -15.34 -6.85 -17.56
N LEU A 356 -15.51 -7.81 -18.48
CA LEU A 356 -15.98 -9.17 -18.13
C LEU A 356 -14.96 -9.90 -17.25
N GLN A 357 -13.68 -9.84 -17.59
CA GLN A 357 -12.60 -10.45 -16.80
C GLN A 357 -12.51 -9.82 -15.39
N ALA A 358 -12.58 -8.50 -15.29
CA ALA A 358 -12.58 -7.79 -14.00
C ALA A 358 -13.80 -8.16 -13.15
N THR A 359 -14.98 -8.20 -13.76
CA THR A 359 -16.23 -8.62 -13.09
C THR A 359 -16.12 -10.06 -12.58
N LYS A 360 -15.64 -10.99 -13.42
CA LYS A 360 -15.42 -12.38 -13.04
C LYS A 360 -14.44 -12.49 -11.87
N ASN A 361 -13.31 -11.78 -11.93
CA ASN A 361 -12.31 -11.80 -10.87
C ASN A 361 -12.88 -11.30 -9.54
N PHE A 362 -13.62 -10.18 -9.56
CA PHE A 362 -14.32 -9.65 -8.39
C PHE A 362 -15.25 -10.70 -7.78
N LEU A 363 -16.10 -11.34 -8.60
CA LEU A 363 -17.07 -12.32 -8.12
C LEU A 363 -16.41 -13.58 -7.56
N ARG A 364 -15.33 -14.07 -8.19
CA ARG A 364 -14.55 -15.21 -7.68
C ARG A 364 -13.96 -14.96 -6.30
N CYS A 365 -13.54 -13.72 -6.03
CA CYS A 365 -12.92 -13.34 -4.77
C CYS A 365 -13.91 -13.21 -3.60
N LEU A 366 -15.21 -13.06 -3.85
CA LEU A 366 -16.21 -12.91 -2.80
C LEU A 366 -16.26 -14.14 -1.88
N GLY A 367 -16.33 -13.92 -0.57
CA GLY A 367 -16.56 -14.98 0.41
C GLY A 367 -15.32 -15.81 0.80
N ARG A 368 -14.13 -15.59 0.22
CA ARG A 368 -12.92 -16.35 0.60
C ARG A 368 -12.48 -16.07 2.05
N PHE A 369 -12.47 -14.80 2.45
CA PHE A 369 -12.12 -14.36 3.82
C PHE A 369 -13.19 -13.48 4.47
N GLY A 370 -14.04 -12.83 3.67
CA GLY A 370 -15.09 -11.93 4.12
C GLY A 370 -16.10 -11.64 3.01
N ASN A 371 -17.04 -10.74 3.30
CA ASN A 371 -18.17 -10.44 2.39
C ASN A 371 -17.75 -9.69 1.12
N THR A 372 -16.61 -9.02 1.11
CA THR A 372 -16.05 -8.31 -0.05
C THR A 372 -14.85 -9.08 -0.62
N PRO A 373 -14.37 -8.75 -1.82
CA PRO A 373 -13.28 -9.49 -2.46
C PRO A 373 -11.89 -9.07 -1.98
N PHE A 374 -11.78 -8.19 -0.96
CA PHE A 374 -10.52 -7.56 -0.60
C PHE A 374 -10.13 -7.73 0.86
N ILE A 375 -8.82 -7.76 1.06
CA ILE A 375 -8.17 -7.65 2.37
C ILE A 375 -7.11 -6.54 2.33
N PHE A 376 -6.74 -6.05 3.50
CA PHE A 376 -5.74 -5.00 3.70
C PHE A 376 -4.76 -5.41 4.80
N PRO A 377 -3.43 -5.29 4.60
CA PRO A 377 -2.44 -5.63 5.63
C PRO A 377 -2.53 -4.67 6.82
N LEU A 378 -2.50 -5.21 8.04
CA LEU A 378 -2.31 -4.38 9.24
C LEU A 378 -0.98 -3.63 9.13
N TYR A 379 -0.94 -2.39 9.61
CA TYR A 379 0.19 -1.46 9.50
C TYR A 379 0.49 -0.94 8.08
N GLY A 380 -0.34 -1.28 7.09
CA GLY A 380 -0.28 -0.69 5.74
C GLY A 380 0.44 -1.54 4.71
N GLN A 381 0.36 -1.12 3.45
CA GLN A 381 0.99 -1.78 2.31
C GLN A 381 2.52 -1.80 2.39
N GLY A 382 3.13 -0.85 3.11
CA GLY A 382 4.57 -0.78 3.36
C GLY A 382 5.17 -2.02 4.06
N GLU A 383 4.34 -2.86 4.70
CA GLU A 383 4.78 -4.11 5.31
C GLU A 383 5.10 -5.20 4.28
N ILE A 384 4.42 -5.20 3.12
CA ILE A 384 4.55 -6.30 2.15
C ILE A 384 5.98 -6.41 1.58
N PRO A 385 6.64 -5.32 1.13
CA PRO A 385 8.05 -5.40 0.71
C PRO A 385 8.97 -5.93 1.84
N GLN A 386 8.74 -5.50 3.07
CA GLN A 386 9.54 -5.95 4.23
C GLN A 386 9.36 -7.45 4.50
N CYS A 387 8.16 -7.98 4.31
CA CYS A 387 7.89 -9.42 4.45
C CYS A 387 8.73 -10.25 3.47
N PHE A 388 8.83 -9.82 2.22
CA PHE A 388 9.70 -10.49 1.23
C PHE A 388 11.18 -10.24 1.50
N CYS A 389 11.58 -9.04 1.93
CA CYS A 389 12.96 -8.78 2.36
C CYS A 389 13.39 -9.70 3.50
N ARG A 390 12.49 -9.97 4.46
CA ARG A 390 12.73 -10.93 5.53
C ARG A 390 12.95 -12.33 5.00
N MET A 391 12.15 -12.78 4.02
CA MET A 391 12.35 -14.08 3.38
C MET A 391 13.74 -14.17 2.74
N CYS A 392 14.17 -13.15 1.99
CA CYS A 392 15.51 -13.09 1.42
C CYS A 392 16.60 -13.16 2.51
N ALA A 393 16.48 -12.40 3.60
CA ALA A 393 17.46 -12.42 4.69
C ALA A 393 17.57 -13.80 5.37
N VAL A 394 16.43 -14.49 5.57
CA VAL A 394 16.39 -15.85 6.16
C VAL A 394 17.17 -16.86 5.31
N PHE A 395 17.19 -16.69 3.99
CA PHE A 395 17.91 -17.56 3.05
C PHE A 395 19.32 -17.03 2.70
N GLY A 396 19.87 -16.10 3.50
CA GLY A 396 21.25 -15.65 3.40
C GLY A 396 21.47 -14.38 2.56
N GLY A 397 20.41 -13.71 2.14
CA GLY A 397 20.50 -12.38 1.52
C GLY A 397 21.07 -11.34 2.47
N VAL A 398 22.01 -10.53 1.97
CA VAL A 398 22.62 -9.42 2.71
C VAL A 398 21.90 -8.12 2.40
N TYR A 399 21.55 -7.38 3.45
CA TYR A 399 20.80 -6.12 3.34
C TYR A 399 21.63 -4.92 3.76
N CYS A 400 21.59 -3.85 2.97
CA CYS A 400 22.25 -2.58 3.32
C CYS A 400 21.34 -1.38 3.02
N LEU A 401 20.77 -0.79 4.07
CA LEU A 401 20.08 0.52 4.00
C LEU A 401 21.10 1.65 4.14
N ARG A 402 20.73 2.86 3.70
CA ARG A 402 21.62 4.04 3.63
C ARG A 402 22.89 3.75 2.81
N HIS A 403 22.79 2.85 1.84
CA HIS A 403 23.92 2.37 1.05
C HIS A 403 23.72 2.74 -0.42
N LYS A 404 24.27 3.90 -0.80
CA LYS A 404 24.19 4.38 -2.18
C LYS A 404 25.10 3.57 -3.08
N VAL A 405 24.70 3.42 -4.35
CA VAL A 405 25.55 2.89 -5.42
C VAL A 405 25.84 4.02 -6.40
N GLN A 406 27.10 4.23 -6.73
CA GLN A 406 27.53 5.35 -7.57
C GLN A 406 27.45 5.01 -9.06
N CYS A 407 27.90 3.82 -9.45
CA CYS A 407 27.87 3.39 -10.84
C CYS A 407 27.84 1.86 -10.99
N LEU A 408 27.40 1.42 -12.17
CA LEU A 408 27.60 0.07 -12.69
C LEU A 408 28.92 0.04 -13.48
N VAL A 409 29.72 -1.00 -13.26
CA VAL A 409 30.97 -1.25 -13.99
C VAL A 409 30.71 -2.24 -15.12
N VAL A 410 30.98 -1.83 -16.35
CA VAL A 410 30.69 -2.59 -17.57
C VAL A 410 31.99 -2.91 -18.30
N ASP A 411 32.11 -4.16 -18.73
CA ASP A 411 33.22 -4.61 -19.56
C ASP A 411 33.04 -4.15 -21.00
N ARG A 412 34.03 -3.44 -21.56
CA ARG A 412 33.94 -2.91 -22.93
C ARG A 412 33.87 -4.01 -24.00
N ASP A 413 34.51 -5.14 -23.76
CA ASP A 413 34.60 -6.23 -24.73
C ASP A 413 33.31 -7.06 -24.80
N SER A 414 32.75 -7.44 -23.66
CA SER A 414 31.53 -8.25 -23.59
C SER A 414 30.24 -7.43 -23.53
N GLY A 415 30.31 -6.14 -23.18
CA GLY A 415 29.15 -5.29 -22.94
C GLY A 415 28.30 -5.72 -21.74
N ARG A 416 28.84 -6.58 -20.86
CA ARG A 416 28.17 -7.06 -19.65
C ARG A 416 28.62 -6.26 -18.43
N CYS A 417 27.71 -6.05 -17.49
CA CYS A 417 28.06 -5.49 -16.20
C CYS A 417 28.83 -6.53 -15.38
N LYS A 418 29.97 -6.14 -14.80
CA LYS A 418 30.85 -6.97 -13.96
C LYS A 418 30.66 -6.72 -12.47
N GLY A 419 30.17 -5.53 -12.10
CA GLY A 419 30.07 -5.12 -10.70
C GLY A 419 29.47 -3.74 -10.53
N ILE A 420 29.43 -3.31 -9.27
CA ILE A 420 29.06 -1.95 -8.86
C ILE A 420 30.19 -1.30 -8.08
N ILE A 421 30.17 0.03 -8.01
CA ILE A 421 30.95 0.80 -7.04
C ILE A 421 29.98 1.48 -6.09
N ASP A 422 30.11 1.19 -4.80
CA ASP A 422 29.23 1.75 -3.78
C ASP A 422 29.64 3.16 -3.34
N GLY A 423 28.85 3.77 -2.46
CA GLY A 423 29.09 5.10 -1.92
C GLY A 423 30.38 5.24 -1.10
N PHE A 424 31.00 4.13 -0.69
CA PHE A 424 32.26 4.09 0.04
C PHE A 424 33.47 3.80 -0.88
N GLY A 425 33.25 3.66 -2.19
CA GLY A 425 34.27 3.30 -3.16
C GLY A 425 34.64 1.81 -3.13
N GLN A 426 33.84 0.95 -2.50
CA GLN A 426 34.04 -0.49 -2.55
C GLN A 426 33.50 -1.04 -3.87
N ARG A 427 34.34 -1.81 -4.57
CA ARG A 427 33.96 -2.55 -5.76
C ARG A 427 33.37 -3.91 -5.38
N ILE A 428 32.17 -4.19 -5.87
CA ILE A 428 31.42 -5.42 -5.58
C ILE A 428 31.04 -6.07 -6.91
N SER A 429 31.43 -7.33 -7.11
CA SER A 429 31.15 -8.08 -8.34
C SER A 429 29.89 -8.95 -8.22
N ALA A 430 29.18 -9.10 -9.34
CA ALA A 430 28.05 -10.02 -9.45
C ALA A 430 27.75 -10.43 -10.90
N ASN A 431 26.95 -11.48 -11.07
CA ASN A 431 26.57 -11.99 -12.39
C ASN A 431 25.35 -11.25 -12.97
N TYR A 432 24.43 -10.84 -12.10
CA TYR A 432 23.17 -10.20 -12.45
C TYR A 432 22.91 -8.99 -11.57
N PHE A 433 22.36 -7.94 -12.16
CA PHE A 433 22.05 -6.68 -11.50
C PHE A 433 20.59 -6.35 -11.72
N ILE A 434 19.83 -6.09 -10.67
CA ILE A 434 18.44 -5.64 -10.74
C ILE A 434 18.39 -4.24 -10.16
N VAL A 435 17.82 -3.30 -10.91
CA VAL A 435 17.81 -1.88 -10.55
C VAL A 435 16.39 -1.36 -10.69
N GLU A 436 15.88 -0.70 -9.65
CA GLU A 436 14.61 0.03 -9.74
C GLU A 436 14.78 1.30 -10.57
N ASP A 437 13.77 1.64 -11.38
CA ASP A 437 13.76 2.76 -12.33
C ASP A 437 14.31 4.08 -11.77
N SER A 438 13.98 4.46 -10.53
CA SER A 438 14.41 5.73 -9.93
C SER A 438 15.91 5.87 -9.74
N TYR A 439 16.64 4.74 -9.70
CA TYR A 439 18.10 4.71 -9.58
C TYR A 439 18.82 4.89 -10.92
N LEU A 440 18.11 4.89 -12.05
CA LEU A 440 18.71 5.09 -13.37
C LEU A 440 18.89 6.60 -13.67
N SER A 441 19.97 6.93 -14.37
CA SER A 441 20.27 8.33 -14.70
C SER A 441 19.29 8.91 -15.73
N LYS A 442 19.24 10.24 -15.80
CA LYS A 442 18.40 10.95 -16.80
C LYS A 442 18.80 10.60 -18.22
N GLU A 443 20.08 10.36 -18.49
CA GLU A 443 20.58 9.98 -19.81
C GLU A 443 20.02 8.61 -20.24
N MET A 444 20.02 7.63 -19.32
CA MET A 444 19.48 6.29 -19.57
C MET A 444 17.98 6.32 -19.84
N CYS A 445 17.28 7.24 -19.18
CA CYS A 445 15.83 7.37 -19.24
C CYS A 445 15.33 8.40 -20.27
N SER A 446 16.22 8.97 -21.09
CA SER A 446 15.94 10.10 -21.98
C SER A 446 14.84 9.85 -23.03
N ASN A 447 14.65 8.59 -23.45
CA ASN A 447 13.64 8.20 -24.44
C ASN A 447 12.29 7.81 -23.81
N ILE A 448 12.15 7.90 -22.49
CA ILE A 448 10.99 7.35 -21.76
C ILE A 448 9.98 8.46 -21.47
N GLN A 449 8.74 8.21 -21.86
CA GLN A 449 7.60 9.03 -21.47
C GLN A 449 6.85 8.33 -20.34
N TYR A 450 7.15 8.74 -19.10
CA TYR A 450 6.50 8.17 -17.92
C TYR A 450 5.04 8.60 -17.83
N LYS A 451 4.20 7.70 -17.32
CA LYS A 451 2.88 8.05 -16.80
C LYS A 451 3.04 8.63 -15.40
N GLN A 452 1.97 9.22 -14.88
CA GLN A 452 1.93 9.78 -13.53
C GLN A 452 0.67 9.30 -12.81
N ILE A 453 0.78 9.10 -11.50
CA ILE A 453 -0.30 8.72 -10.59
C ILE A 453 -0.57 9.92 -9.69
N SER A 454 -1.81 10.40 -9.68
CA SER A 454 -2.26 11.44 -8.77
C SER A 454 -2.67 10.79 -7.46
N ARG A 455 -2.03 11.21 -6.36
CA ARG A 455 -2.29 10.70 -5.01
C ARG A 455 -2.73 11.83 -4.09
N ALA A 456 -3.71 11.52 -3.24
CA ALA A 456 -3.98 12.29 -2.04
C ALA A 456 -4.06 11.40 -0.81
N VAL A 457 -3.60 11.92 0.32
CA VAL A 457 -3.72 11.33 1.65
C VAL A 457 -4.40 12.32 2.56
N LEU A 458 -5.50 11.90 3.17
CA LEU A 458 -6.33 12.73 4.02
C LEU A 458 -6.44 12.10 5.40
N ILE A 459 -6.45 12.94 6.44
CA ILE A 459 -6.84 12.55 7.79
C ILE A 459 -8.19 13.18 8.08
N THR A 460 -9.18 12.36 8.42
CA THR A 460 -10.56 12.81 8.71
C THR A 460 -11.01 12.34 10.09
N ASP A 461 -12.04 12.99 10.64
CA ASP A 461 -12.55 12.67 11.98
C ASP A 461 -13.70 11.65 11.99
N GLN A 462 -14.27 11.36 10.81
CA GLN A 462 -15.45 10.54 10.62
C GLN A 462 -15.36 9.79 9.29
N SER A 463 -16.10 8.69 9.22
CA SER A 463 -16.25 7.92 7.99
C SER A 463 -17.12 8.65 6.96
N ILE A 464 -16.78 8.48 5.68
CA ILE A 464 -17.55 8.93 4.49
C ILE A 464 -19.01 8.48 4.56
N LEU A 465 -19.27 7.29 5.12
CA LEU A 465 -20.62 6.77 5.35
C LEU A 465 -20.78 6.38 6.82
N LYS A 466 -21.50 7.19 7.59
CA LYS A 466 -21.73 6.94 9.03
C LYS A 466 -22.55 5.66 9.25
N THR A 467 -22.07 4.81 10.14
CA THR A 467 -22.71 3.55 10.58
C THR A 467 -22.52 3.37 12.08
N ASP A 468 -23.25 2.43 12.69
CA ASP A 468 -23.14 2.13 14.12
C ASP A 468 -21.74 1.64 14.52
N SER A 469 -21.10 0.88 13.62
CA SER A 469 -19.69 0.51 13.73
C SER A 469 -18.82 1.58 13.09
N ASP A 470 -17.81 2.05 13.81
CA ASP A 470 -16.76 2.96 13.32
C ASP A 470 -15.53 2.22 12.77
N GLN A 471 -15.37 0.92 13.06
CA GLN A 471 -14.23 0.11 12.57
C GLN A 471 -14.48 -0.52 11.20
N GLN A 472 -14.87 0.29 10.21
CA GLN A 472 -15.11 -0.14 8.83
C GLN A 472 -13.93 0.21 7.92
N ILE A 473 -13.65 -0.63 6.92
CA ILE A 473 -12.73 -0.33 5.83
C ILE A 473 -13.54 -0.29 4.55
N SER A 474 -13.41 0.79 3.79
CA SER A 474 -14.28 1.05 2.65
C SER A 474 -13.47 1.34 1.40
N ILE A 475 -13.97 0.89 0.25
CA ILE A 475 -13.51 1.34 -1.06
C ILE A 475 -14.67 1.96 -1.83
N LEU A 476 -14.40 3.09 -2.45
CA LEU A 476 -15.32 3.85 -3.29
C LEU A 476 -14.63 4.17 -4.62
N VAL A 477 -15.35 4.07 -5.73
CA VAL A 477 -14.90 4.59 -7.03
C VAL A 477 -15.83 5.73 -7.43
N VAL A 478 -15.27 6.92 -7.57
CA VAL A 478 -15.96 8.12 -8.05
C VAL A 478 -15.75 8.20 -9.56
N PRO A 479 -16.82 8.13 -10.38
CA PRO A 479 -16.71 8.30 -11.82
C PRO A 479 -16.13 9.68 -12.18
N PRO A 480 -15.63 9.86 -13.42
CA PRO A 480 -15.12 11.15 -13.88
C PRO A 480 -16.18 12.24 -13.70
N LEU A 481 -15.85 13.31 -12.98
CA LEU A 481 -16.75 14.45 -12.77
C LEU A 481 -16.85 15.31 -14.03
N GLU A 482 -15.78 15.36 -14.80
CA GLU A 482 -15.68 16.08 -16.07
C GLU A 482 -15.24 15.15 -17.20
N PRO A 483 -15.76 15.31 -18.43
CA PRO A 483 -15.28 14.56 -19.59
C PRO A 483 -13.77 14.72 -19.78
N GLY A 484 -13.07 13.61 -19.98
CA GLY A 484 -11.61 13.59 -20.17
C GLY A 484 -10.80 13.39 -18.89
N THR A 485 -11.43 13.37 -17.71
CA THR A 485 -10.77 13.01 -16.45
C THR A 485 -10.87 11.50 -16.17
N ALA A 486 -10.00 11.00 -15.29
CA ALA A 486 -10.01 9.61 -14.86
C ALA A 486 -10.98 9.39 -13.69
N SER A 487 -11.44 8.15 -13.50
CA SER A 487 -12.16 7.76 -12.28
C SER A 487 -11.21 7.81 -11.08
N VAL A 488 -11.73 8.27 -9.94
CA VAL A 488 -10.96 8.42 -8.70
C VAL A 488 -11.33 7.30 -7.73
N ARG A 489 -10.34 6.54 -7.29
CA ARG A 489 -10.53 5.53 -6.25
C ARG A 489 -10.27 6.16 -4.89
N VAL A 490 -11.16 5.92 -3.95
CA VAL A 490 -11.10 6.40 -2.58
C VAL A 490 -11.10 5.20 -1.65
N MET A 491 -10.04 5.04 -0.86
CA MET A 491 -9.89 3.98 0.13
C MET A 491 -9.90 4.61 1.53
N GLU A 492 -10.81 4.18 2.37
CA GLU A 492 -10.96 4.66 3.75
C GLU A 492 -10.50 3.56 4.72
N LEU A 493 -9.52 3.90 5.56
CA LEU A 493 -8.96 3.04 6.60
C LEU A 493 -9.34 3.59 7.97
N CYS A 494 -9.88 2.75 8.84
CA CYS A 494 -10.17 3.08 10.24
C CYS A 494 -8.99 2.73 11.16
N SER A 495 -8.95 3.28 12.37
CA SER A 495 -7.84 3.04 13.32
C SER A 495 -7.47 1.56 13.57
N SER A 496 -8.40 0.61 13.43
CA SER A 496 -8.12 -0.83 13.59
C SER A 496 -7.30 -1.48 12.46
N THR A 497 -6.98 -0.76 11.38
CA THR A 497 -5.92 -1.16 10.42
C THR A 497 -4.53 -0.86 10.93
N MET A 498 -4.41 -0.17 12.06
CA MET A 498 -3.15 0.32 12.63
C MET A 498 -2.43 1.34 11.73
N THR A 499 -3.17 2.06 10.88
CA THR A 499 -2.61 3.09 9.98
C THR A 499 -2.92 4.53 10.42
N CYS A 500 -3.77 4.72 11.43
CA CYS A 500 -4.07 6.03 12.01
C CYS A 500 -4.51 5.94 13.48
N MET A 501 -4.46 7.07 14.16
CA MET A 501 -4.91 7.19 15.56
C MET A 501 -6.41 6.93 15.72
N LYS A 502 -6.82 6.62 16.96
CA LYS A 502 -8.23 6.45 17.32
C LYS A 502 -9.03 7.72 17.00
N ASP A 503 -10.31 7.55 16.74
CA ASP A 503 -11.25 8.62 16.33
C ASP A 503 -10.88 9.36 15.03
N SER A 504 -9.88 8.88 14.28
CA SER A 504 -9.57 9.36 12.94
C SER A 504 -9.64 8.24 11.90
N TYR A 505 -9.72 8.64 10.65
CA TYR A 505 -9.64 7.77 9.48
C TYR A 505 -8.54 8.29 8.56
N LEU A 506 -7.83 7.36 7.94
CA LEU A 506 -6.88 7.65 6.88
C LEU A 506 -7.55 7.36 5.55
N VAL A 507 -7.72 8.40 4.73
CA VAL A 507 -8.38 8.28 3.42
C VAL A 507 -7.37 8.53 2.32
N HIS A 508 -7.26 7.58 1.40
CA HIS A 508 -6.39 7.65 0.25
C HIS A 508 -7.19 7.84 -1.03
N LEU A 509 -6.77 8.78 -1.89
CA LEU A 509 -7.35 8.97 -3.22
C LEU A 509 -6.31 8.69 -4.30
N THR A 510 -6.70 7.98 -5.36
CA THR A 510 -5.79 7.60 -6.45
C THR A 510 -6.48 7.62 -7.81
N CYS A 511 -5.85 8.25 -8.80
CA CYS A 511 -6.21 8.12 -10.21
C CYS A 511 -4.97 8.26 -11.11
N PHE A 512 -5.12 7.93 -12.39
CA PHE A 512 -4.14 8.35 -13.39
C PHE A 512 -4.13 9.87 -13.48
N SER A 513 -2.94 10.46 -13.51
CA SER A 513 -2.82 11.91 -13.57
C SER A 513 -3.24 12.44 -14.93
N SER A 514 -4.07 13.49 -14.91
CA SER A 514 -4.32 14.34 -16.08
C SER A 514 -3.56 15.66 -15.94
N LYS A 515 -3.41 16.15 -14.71
CA LYS A 515 -2.66 17.37 -14.37
C LYS A 515 -1.86 17.14 -13.06
N THR A 516 -1.80 18.16 -12.19
CA THR A 516 -1.28 17.99 -10.83
C THR A 516 -2.25 17.16 -9.99
N ALA A 517 -1.74 16.47 -8.98
CA ALA A 517 -2.56 15.63 -8.11
C ALA A 517 -3.67 16.40 -7.40
N ARG A 518 -3.43 17.66 -7.05
CA ARG A 518 -4.46 18.52 -6.46
C ARG A 518 -5.57 18.85 -7.45
N GLU A 519 -5.23 19.28 -8.66
CA GLU A 519 -6.23 19.59 -9.69
C GLU A 519 -7.11 18.38 -10.03
N ASP A 520 -6.51 17.19 -10.05
CA ASP A 520 -7.23 15.95 -10.36
C ASP A 520 -8.14 15.48 -9.22
N LEU A 521 -7.74 15.69 -7.95
CA LEU A 521 -8.37 15.03 -6.79
C LEU A 521 -9.17 15.98 -5.90
N GLU A 522 -8.81 17.26 -5.79
CA GLU A 522 -9.50 18.25 -4.95
C GLU A 522 -11.01 18.37 -5.25
N PRO A 523 -11.47 18.28 -6.52
CA PRO A 523 -12.91 18.25 -6.81
C PRO A 523 -13.66 17.12 -6.11
N VAL A 524 -13.06 15.93 -6.03
CA VAL A 524 -13.65 14.78 -5.31
C VAL A 524 -13.57 14.99 -3.80
N VAL A 525 -12.45 15.54 -3.29
CA VAL A 525 -12.30 15.85 -1.87
C VAL A 525 -13.40 16.81 -1.40
N LYS A 526 -13.69 17.89 -2.15
CA LYS A 526 -14.75 18.87 -1.82
C LYS A 526 -16.17 18.27 -1.87
N GLN A 527 -16.40 17.26 -2.69
CA GLN A 527 -17.69 16.57 -2.72
C GLN A 527 -17.89 15.67 -1.49
N LEU A 528 -16.82 15.04 -1.00
CA LEU A 528 -16.92 14.06 0.09
C LEU A 528 -16.67 14.65 1.49
N PHE A 529 -15.87 15.71 1.60
CA PHE A 529 -15.37 16.25 2.87
C PHE A 529 -15.56 17.77 2.96
N ILE A 530 -15.53 18.29 4.19
CA ILE A 530 -15.52 19.74 4.48
C ILE A 530 -14.25 20.07 5.26
N PRO A 531 -13.45 21.09 4.87
CA PRO A 531 -12.34 21.56 5.66
C PRO A 531 -12.76 21.88 7.09
N PHE A 532 -12.01 21.42 8.09
CA PHE A 532 -12.37 21.59 9.50
C PHE A 532 -12.69 23.06 9.86
N ALA A 533 -11.91 24.01 9.33
CA ALA A 533 -12.10 25.45 9.55
C ALA A 533 -13.43 26.01 9.02
N GLU A 534 -14.02 25.38 8.00
CA GLU A 534 -15.28 25.82 7.37
C GLU A 534 -16.50 25.18 8.05
N ALA A 535 -16.31 24.02 8.70
CA ALA A 535 -17.40 23.26 9.33
C ALA A 535 -18.06 23.96 10.53
N GLU A 536 -17.40 24.97 11.14
CA GLU A 536 -18.00 25.75 12.24
C GLU A 536 -18.99 26.80 11.73
N ALA A 537 -18.92 27.19 10.45
CA ALA A 537 -19.78 28.22 9.87
C ALA A 537 -21.12 27.68 9.36
N ASP A 538 -21.16 26.45 8.83
CA ASP A 538 -22.34 25.86 8.19
C ASP A 538 -23.01 24.78 9.03
N LYS A 539 -24.07 25.16 9.75
CA LYS A 539 -24.91 24.22 10.52
C LYS A 539 -25.75 23.27 9.65
N GLU A 540 -25.90 23.52 8.34
CA GLU A 540 -26.66 22.63 7.46
C GLU A 540 -25.81 21.56 6.74
N GLU A 541 -24.50 21.80 6.53
CA GLU A 541 -23.61 20.83 5.87
C GLU A 541 -22.99 19.78 6.83
N LEU A 542 -23.42 19.74 8.09
CA LEU A 542 -22.97 18.84 9.18
C LEU A 542 -23.05 17.32 8.90
N ARG A 543 -23.34 16.90 7.66
CA ARG A 543 -23.36 15.51 7.21
C ARG A 543 -22.00 15.01 6.72
N LYS A 544 -21.18 15.84 6.07
CA LYS A 544 -19.88 15.39 5.54
C LYS A 544 -18.82 15.27 6.66
N PRO A 545 -17.86 14.35 6.58
CA PRO A 545 -16.75 14.28 7.52
C PRO A 545 -15.85 15.52 7.43
N ARG A 546 -15.23 15.88 8.55
CA ARG A 546 -14.29 17.02 8.58
C ARG A 546 -12.90 16.55 8.16
N LEU A 547 -12.31 17.31 7.25
CA LEU A 547 -10.93 17.14 6.80
C LEU A 547 -9.98 17.86 7.75
N LEU A 548 -9.08 17.12 8.40
CA LEU A 548 -8.13 17.63 9.40
C LEU A 548 -6.79 17.99 8.77
N TRP A 549 -6.31 17.15 7.86
CA TRP A 549 -5.03 17.30 7.18
C TRP A 549 -5.09 16.65 5.79
N ALA A 550 -4.40 17.22 4.80
CA ALA A 550 -4.33 16.70 3.45
C ALA A 550 -2.94 16.86 2.84
N LEU A 551 -2.51 15.85 2.09
CA LEU A 551 -1.34 15.85 1.22
C LEU A 551 -1.76 15.44 -0.19
N TYR A 552 -1.28 16.16 -1.19
CA TYR A 552 -1.38 15.83 -2.61
C TYR A 552 0.02 15.69 -3.20
N PHE A 553 0.23 14.71 -4.07
CA PHE A 553 1.48 14.55 -4.82
C PHE A 553 1.27 13.67 -6.07
N ASN A 554 2.08 13.90 -7.10
CA ASN A 554 2.18 13.01 -8.25
C ASN A 554 3.34 12.03 -8.02
N MET A 555 3.13 10.76 -8.39
CA MET A 555 4.14 9.72 -8.36
C MET A 555 4.36 9.18 -9.78
N ARG A 556 5.63 9.04 -10.18
CA ARG A 556 6.02 8.42 -11.45
C ARG A 556 5.48 7.01 -11.55
N ASP A 557 4.82 6.73 -12.67
CA ASP A 557 4.43 5.38 -13.07
C ASP A 557 5.34 4.93 -14.23
N SER A 558 6.30 4.08 -13.88
CA SER A 558 7.20 3.39 -14.82
C SER A 558 6.69 2.00 -15.20
N SER A 559 5.45 1.63 -14.83
CA SER A 559 4.84 0.37 -15.24
C SER A 559 4.54 0.38 -16.74
N GLY A 560 4.91 -0.70 -17.42
CA GLY A 560 4.74 -0.86 -18.87
C GLY A 560 5.84 -0.23 -19.73
N VAL A 561 6.90 0.32 -19.13
CA VAL A 561 8.10 0.73 -19.89
C VAL A 561 8.86 -0.51 -20.38
N SER A 562 9.17 -0.54 -21.67
CA SER A 562 9.93 -1.66 -22.27
C SER A 562 11.42 -1.52 -22.00
N ARG A 563 12.13 -2.64 -21.85
CA ARG A 563 13.60 -2.65 -21.72
C ARG A 563 14.31 -1.85 -22.82
N SER A 564 13.83 -1.93 -24.06
CA SER A 564 14.39 -1.23 -25.22
C SER A 564 14.25 0.30 -25.16
N SER A 565 13.42 0.83 -24.27
CA SER A 565 13.26 2.27 -24.09
C SER A 565 14.41 2.90 -23.29
N TYR A 566 15.15 2.09 -22.52
CA TYR A 566 16.32 2.54 -21.76
C TYR A 566 17.57 2.51 -22.64
N CYS A 567 18.37 3.58 -22.58
CA CYS A 567 19.62 3.69 -23.33
C CYS A 567 20.75 2.92 -22.65
N SER A 568 21.57 2.25 -23.46
CA SER A 568 22.87 1.68 -23.04
C SER A 568 22.82 0.69 -21.87
N LEU A 569 21.74 -0.08 -21.71
CA LEU A 569 21.63 -1.10 -20.64
C LEU A 569 22.35 -2.41 -21.01
N PRO A 570 23.34 -2.86 -20.22
CA PRO A 570 23.95 -4.18 -20.36
C PRO A 570 22.92 -5.30 -20.24
N SER A 571 23.09 -6.39 -21.01
CA SER A 571 22.13 -7.50 -21.08
C SER A 571 21.81 -8.18 -19.74
N ASN A 572 22.71 -8.13 -18.77
CA ASN A 572 22.55 -8.69 -17.43
C ASN A 572 22.15 -7.68 -16.35
N VAL A 573 21.73 -6.47 -16.75
CA VAL A 573 21.14 -5.45 -15.88
C VAL A 573 19.65 -5.40 -16.16
N TYR A 574 18.81 -5.80 -15.21
CA TYR A 574 17.35 -5.88 -15.30
C TYR A 574 16.69 -4.72 -14.56
N ILE A 575 15.54 -4.25 -15.05
CA ILE A 575 14.86 -3.07 -14.50
C ILE A 575 13.54 -3.48 -13.86
N CYS A 576 13.35 -3.06 -12.62
CA CYS A 576 12.06 -3.10 -11.93
C CYS A 576 11.37 -1.72 -12.04
N SER A 577 10.04 -1.72 -12.15
CA SER A 577 9.27 -0.47 -12.15
C SER A 577 8.84 -0.11 -10.73
N GLY A 578 8.52 1.16 -10.52
CA GLY A 578 7.80 1.60 -9.34
C GLY A 578 6.33 1.13 -9.30
N PRO A 579 5.51 1.70 -8.41
CA PRO A 579 4.09 1.39 -8.30
C PRO A 579 3.29 1.75 -9.57
N ASP A 580 2.36 0.86 -9.94
CA ASP A 580 1.35 1.12 -10.99
C ASP A 580 0.03 1.66 -10.40
N CYS A 581 -0.80 2.28 -11.23
CA CYS A 581 -2.09 2.84 -10.80
C CYS A 581 -3.19 1.79 -10.52
N GLY A 582 -2.96 0.49 -10.71
CA GLY A 582 -3.94 -0.57 -10.50
C GLY A 582 -4.37 -0.76 -9.05
N LEU A 583 -5.43 -1.55 -8.80
CA LEU A 583 -5.95 -1.84 -7.45
C LEU A 583 -5.18 -2.92 -6.72
N GLY A 584 -4.85 -3.99 -7.44
CA GLY A 584 -4.03 -5.08 -6.93
C GLY A 584 -2.54 -4.86 -7.19
N ASN A 585 -1.78 -5.90 -6.88
CA ASN A 585 -0.32 -5.96 -7.05
C ASN A 585 0.10 -6.90 -8.20
N GLU A 586 -0.82 -7.21 -9.11
CA GLU A 586 -0.59 -8.15 -10.24
C GLU A 586 0.62 -7.77 -11.09
N HIS A 587 0.81 -6.48 -11.36
CA HIS A 587 1.96 -6.00 -12.14
C HIS A 587 3.29 -6.30 -11.44
N ALA A 588 3.40 -5.97 -10.14
CA ALA A 588 4.62 -6.18 -9.37
C ALA A 588 5.01 -7.67 -9.29
N VAL A 589 4.03 -8.56 -9.00
CA VAL A 589 4.29 -10.00 -8.93
C VAL A 589 4.67 -10.57 -10.29
N LYS A 590 3.92 -10.23 -11.34
CA LYS A 590 4.20 -10.73 -12.69
C LYS A 590 5.55 -10.26 -13.22
N GLN A 591 5.94 -9.02 -12.95
CA GLN A 591 7.26 -8.50 -13.32
C GLN A 591 8.36 -9.29 -12.60
N ALA A 592 8.26 -9.47 -11.28
CA ALA A 592 9.24 -10.23 -10.52
C ALA A 592 9.35 -11.69 -11.00
N GLU A 593 8.23 -12.37 -11.24
CA GLU A 593 8.21 -13.74 -11.76
C GLU A 593 8.84 -13.84 -13.17
N THR A 594 8.50 -12.90 -14.07
CA THR A 594 9.05 -12.86 -15.43
C THR A 594 10.56 -12.66 -15.41
N LEU A 595 11.05 -11.70 -14.61
CA LEU A 595 12.48 -11.45 -14.46
C LEU A 595 13.21 -12.64 -13.82
N PHE A 596 12.61 -13.28 -12.82
CA PHE A 596 13.18 -14.48 -12.21
C PHE A 596 13.33 -15.62 -13.21
N GLN A 597 12.30 -15.88 -14.02
CA GLN A 597 12.33 -16.90 -15.08
C GLN A 597 13.34 -16.57 -16.19
N GLU A 598 13.56 -15.29 -16.50
CA GLU A 598 14.57 -14.86 -17.47
C GLU A 598 16.00 -15.07 -16.94
N ILE A 599 16.23 -14.83 -15.64
CA ILE A 599 17.55 -14.98 -15.00
C ILE A 599 17.85 -16.46 -14.68
N PHE A 600 16.86 -17.18 -14.15
CA PHE A 600 16.97 -18.55 -13.64
C PHE A 600 15.85 -19.46 -14.19
N PRO A 601 15.86 -19.80 -15.49
CA PRO A 601 14.77 -20.51 -16.16
C PRO A 601 14.52 -21.94 -15.67
N SER A 602 15.46 -22.56 -14.96
CA SER A 602 15.34 -23.91 -14.38
C SER A 602 14.83 -23.91 -12.95
N GLU A 603 14.72 -22.75 -12.30
CA GLU A 603 14.41 -22.65 -10.88
C GLU A 603 12.91 -22.39 -10.64
N GLU A 604 12.40 -22.88 -9.50
CA GLU A 604 11.03 -22.59 -9.11
C GLU A 604 10.92 -21.20 -8.48
N PHE A 605 9.90 -20.43 -8.86
CA PHE A 605 9.63 -19.12 -8.28
C PHE A 605 9.02 -19.26 -6.87
N CYS A 606 9.77 -18.80 -5.86
CA CYS A 606 9.40 -18.76 -4.44
C CYS A 606 8.75 -20.06 -3.90
N PRO A 607 9.44 -21.20 -3.94
CA PRO A 607 8.94 -22.45 -3.36
C PRO A 607 8.79 -22.31 -1.84
N PRO A 608 7.85 -23.07 -1.23
CA PRO A 608 7.71 -23.09 0.22
C PRO A 608 9.05 -23.42 0.90
N PRO A 609 9.39 -22.75 2.02
CA PRO A 609 10.54 -23.13 2.83
C PRO A 609 10.31 -24.55 3.38
N PRO A 610 11.29 -25.46 3.30
CA PRO A 610 11.16 -26.77 3.92
C PRO A 610 11.02 -26.57 5.44
N ASN A 611 9.94 -27.07 6.04
CA ASN A 611 9.79 -27.06 7.48
C ASN A 611 10.50 -28.29 8.05
N PRO A 612 11.60 -28.14 8.81
CA PRO A 612 12.31 -29.29 9.37
C PRO A 612 11.44 -30.10 10.34
N GLU A 613 10.40 -29.49 10.93
CA GLU A 613 9.46 -30.18 11.83
C GLU A 613 8.52 -31.15 11.09
N ASP A 614 8.35 -31.01 9.77
CA ASP A 614 7.52 -31.93 8.97
C ASP A 614 8.26 -33.25 8.67
N ILE A 615 9.57 -33.31 8.94
CA ILE A 615 10.40 -34.51 8.78
C ILE A 615 10.22 -35.38 10.03
N ILE A 616 9.42 -36.43 9.92
CA ILE A 616 9.26 -37.43 10.99
C ILE A 616 10.51 -38.30 11.03
N PHE A 617 11.34 -38.11 12.07
CA PHE A 617 12.42 -39.04 12.38
C PHE A 617 11.81 -40.30 13.01
N GLU A 618 12.10 -41.49 12.44
CA GLU A 618 11.85 -42.75 13.15
C GLU A 618 12.70 -42.72 14.44
N ALA A 619 12.05 -42.59 15.59
CA ALA A 619 12.73 -42.75 16.86
C ALA A 619 13.21 -44.20 16.96
N GLU A 620 14.52 -44.43 16.85
CA GLU A 620 15.12 -45.68 17.31
C GLU A 620 14.76 -45.86 18.79
N GLY A 621 14.00 -46.91 19.08
CA GLY A 621 13.44 -47.21 20.41
C GLY A 621 14.42 -47.73 21.44
#